data_AF-A0A218ZNQ6-F1
#
_entry.id   AF-A0A218ZNQ6-F1
#
_cell.length_a   1.000
_cell.length_b   1.000
_cell.length_c   1.000
_cell.angle_alpha   90.00
_cell.angle_beta   90.00
_cell.angle_gamma   90.00
#
_symmetry.space_group_name_H-M   'P 1'
#
loop_
_entity.id
_entity.type
_entity.pdbx_description
1 polymer ?
#
loop_
_entity_poly.entity_id
_entity_poly.type
_entity_poly.pdbx_seq_one_letter_code
_entity_poly.pdbx_strand_id
1 'polypeptide(L)'
;MALNSGVCVFNPQELSNLINKKKSVALVYMNRLIKNGLAVRLRNGKISFNKDDFIIASQLVFPSYISLNSALLYHKITYQIPEYIECVNTINSYNY
;
A
#
# COMPACT_ATOMS: atom_id res chain seq x y z
N MET A 1 0.02 -9.89 -14.98
CA MET A 1 0.59 -10.59 -13.79
C MET A 1 0.59 -9.73 -12.53
N ALA A 2 1.05 -8.47 -12.53
CA ALA A 2 0.87 -7.54 -11.38
C ALA A 2 -0.52 -6.89 -11.32
N LEU A 3 -0.99 -6.35 -12.46
CA LEU A 3 -2.27 -5.65 -12.54
C LEU A 3 -3.48 -6.55 -12.26
N ASN A 4 -3.31 -7.87 -12.37
CA ASN A 4 -4.39 -8.84 -12.13
C ASN A 4 -4.43 -9.31 -10.67
N SER A 5 -3.39 -9.07 -9.85
CA SER A 5 -3.38 -9.53 -8.46
C SER A 5 -4.13 -8.61 -7.50
N GLY A 6 -4.55 -7.42 -7.98
CA GLY A 6 -5.15 -6.38 -7.13
C GLY A 6 -4.14 -5.70 -6.19
N VAL A 7 -2.87 -6.10 -6.20
CA VAL A 7 -1.82 -5.49 -5.38
C VAL A 7 -1.29 -4.23 -6.04
N CYS A 8 -1.36 -3.13 -5.32
CA CYS A 8 -0.94 -1.81 -5.74
C CYS A 8 0.24 -1.27 -4.94
N VAL A 9 0.46 -1.76 -3.72
CA VAL A 9 1.57 -1.36 -2.84
C VAL A 9 2.74 -2.33 -2.96
N PHE A 10 3.95 -1.79 -3.16
CA PHE A 10 5.16 -2.58 -3.34
C PHE A 10 6.34 -2.01 -2.57
N ASN A 11 7.08 -2.89 -1.91
CA ASN A 11 8.43 -2.64 -1.39
C ASN A 11 9.50 -2.98 -2.47
N PRO A 12 10.79 -2.65 -2.25
CA PRO A 12 11.82 -2.89 -3.25
C PRO A 12 12.03 -4.37 -3.58
N GLN A 13 11.83 -5.27 -2.63
CA GLN A 13 11.96 -6.71 -2.85
C GLN A 13 10.79 -7.25 -3.68
N GLU A 14 9.56 -6.86 -3.36
CA GLU A 14 8.36 -7.26 -4.11
C GLU A 14 8.43 -6.75 -5.55
N LEU A 15 8.86 -5.50 -5.75
CA LEU A 15 9.06 -4.98 -7.11
C LEU A 15 10.18 -5.72 -7.83
N SER A 16 11.28 -6.05 -7.14
CA SER A 16 12.38 -6.86 -7.67
C SER A 16 11.88 -8.20 -8.22
N ASN A 17 11.03 -8.87 -7.46
CA ASN A 17 10.40 -10.13 -7.84
C ASN A 17 9.47 -9.92 -9.04
N LEU A 18 8.69 -8.83 -9.04
CA LEU A 18 7.74 -8.53 -10.11
C LEU A 18 8.41 -8.29 -11.46
N ILE A 19 9.52 -7.54 -11.48
CA ILE A 19 10.25 -7.21 -12.73
C ILE A 19 11.33 -8.24 -13.06
N ASN A 20 11.52 -9.25 -12.21
CA ASN A 20 12.59 -10.25 -12.29
C ASN A 20 13.98 -9.62 -12.50
N LYS A 21 14.35 -8.67 -11.63
CA LYS A 21 15.68 -8.03 -11.60
C LYS A 21 16.25 -8.07 -10.19
N LYS A 22 17.50 -7.63 -10.03
CA LYS A 22 18.14 -7.46 -8.71
C LYS A 22 17.49 -6.29 -7.95
N LYS A 23 17.47 -6.39 -6.61
CA LYS A 23 16.89 -5.39 -5.71
C LYS A 23 17.46 -3.98 -5.93
N SER A 24 18.74 -3.85 -6.24
CA SER A 24 19.39 -2.57 -6.56
C SER A 24 18.79 -1.90 -7.81
N VAL A 25 18.50 -2.69 -8.85
CA VAL A 25 17.84 -2.21 -10.07
C VAL A 25 16.40 -1.81 -9.78
N ALA A 26 15.68 -2.62 -8.98
CA ALA A 26 14.31 -2.31 -8.57
C ALA A 26 14.25 -0.98 -7.80
N LEU A 27 15.19 -0.72 -6.91
CA LEU A 27 15.24 0.52 -6.12
C LEU A 27 15.44 1.76 -6.99
N VAL A 28 16.36 1.71 -7.97
CA VAL A 28 16.52 2.78 -8.96
C VAL A 28 15.25 2.95 -9.79
N TYR A 29 14.62 1.84 -10.18
CA TYR A 29 13.38 1.87 -10.95
C TYR A 29 12.22 2.49 -10.17
N MET A 30 12.05 2.17 -8.88
CA MET A 30 11.08 2.83 -7.99
C MET A 30 11.25 4.34 -8.00
N ASN A 31 12.48 4.81 -7.83
CA ASN A 31 12.77 6.25 -7.86
C ASN A 31 12.39 6.90 -9.19
N ARG A 32 12.64 6.23 -10.32
CA ARG A 32 12.23 6.71 -11.65
C ARG A 32 10.71 6.75 -11.81
N LEU A 33 10.00 5.73 -11.34
CA LEU A 33 8.54 5.69 -11.37
C LEU A 33 7.93 6.86 -10.59
N ILE A 34 8.45 7.12 -9.38
CA ILE A 34 8.02 8.26 -8.55
C ILE A 34 8.33 9.58 -9.24
N LYS A 35 9.57 9.76 -9.74
CA LYS A 35 9.99 10.98 -10.44
C LYS A 35 9.12 11.29 -11.66
N ASN A 36 8.68 10.25 -12.37
CA ASN A 36 7.84 10.38 -13.56
C ASN A 36 6.34 10.47 -13.23
N GLY A 37 5.95 10.49 -11.95
CA GLY A 37 4.54 10.56 -11.53
C GLY A 37 3.73 9.28 -11.79
N LEU A 38 4.39 8.16 -12.11
CA LEU A 38 3.77 6.86 -12.39
C LEU A 38 3.47 6.06 -11.11
N ALA A 39 4.08 6.43 -9.99
CA ALA A 39 3.83 5.85 -8.69
C ALA A 39 3.90 6.93 -7.61
N VAL A 40 3.18 6.73 -6.52
CA VAL A 40 3.24 7.60 -5.34
C VAL A 40 4.18 6.99 -4.32
N ARG A 41 5.08 7.81 -3.78
CA ARG A 41 5.93 7.40 -2.66
C ARG A 41 5.10 7.32 -1.40
N LEU A 42 5.15 6.17 -0.73
CA LEU A 42 4.63 5.99 0.62
C LEU A 42 5.78 6.05 1.63
N ARG A 43 5.49 5.71 2.89
CA ARG A 43 6.48 5.58 3.96
C ARG A 43 7.29 4.27 3.85
N ASN A 44 8.46 4.20 4.51
CA ASN A 44 9.29 2.99 4.68
C ASN A 44 9.74 2.32 3.37
N GLY A 45 10.06 3.11 2.33
CA GLY A 45 10.58 2.59 1.07
C GLY A 45 9.53 1.86 0.20
N LYS A 46 8.24 2.08 0.47
CA LYS A 46 7.13 1.55 -0.33
C LYS A 46 6.65 2.56 -1.37
N ILE A 47 6.10 2.06 -2.46
CA ILE A 47 5.38 2.85 -3.46
C ILE A 47 3.99 2.28 -3.68
N SER A 48 3.07 3.11 -4.15
CA SER A 48 1.75 2.70 -4.63
C SER A 48 1.56 3.09 -6.10
N PHE A 49 0.96 2.19 -6.87
CA PHE A 49 0.43 2.50 -8.21
C PHE A 49 -1.02 3.02 -8.17
N ASN A 50 -1.65 3.01 -6.99
CA ASN A 50 -2.99 3.56 -6.75
C ASN A 50 -2.91 4.77 -5.80
N LYS A 51 -3.91 5.65 -5.84
CA LYS A 51 -4.04 6.81 -4.95
C LYS A 51 -5.20 6.69 -3.96
N ASP A 52 -6.01 5.65 -4.07
CA ASP A 52 -7.09 5.38 -3.12
C ASP A 52 -6.51 4.94 -1.77
N ASP A 53 -6.81 5.72 -0.73
CA ASP A 53 -6.23 5.54 0.59
C ASP A 53 -6.72 4.25 1.27
N PHE A 54 -7.93 3.76 0.99
CA PHE A 54 -8.42 2.48 1.52
C PHE A 54 -7.67 1.30 0.88
N ILE A 55 -7.44 1.36 -0.44
CA ILE A 55 -6.65 0.36 -1.14
C ILE A 55 -5.21 0.34 -0.60
N ILE A 56 -4.61 1.53 -0.42
CA ILE A 56 -3.26 1.63 0.15
C ILE A 56 -3.23 1.07 1.58
N ALA A 57 -4.15 1.47 2.45
CA ALA A 57 -4.16 1.08 3.87
C ALA A 57 -4.33 -0.43 4.07
N SER A 58 -5.16 -1.09 3.24
CA SER A 58 -5.34 -2.55 3.28
C SER A 58 -4.08 -3.33 2.85
N GLN A 59 -3.16 -2.70 2.11
CA GLN A 59 -1.96 -3.34 1.56
C GLN A 59 -0.66 -2.85 2.19
N LEU A 60 -0.71 -1.78 3.00
CA LEU A 60 0.48 -1.16 3.57
C LEU A 60 1.21 -2.11 4.53
N VAL A 61 0.50 -2.91 5.32
CA VAL A 61 1.06 -3.94 6.22
C VAL A 61 0.26 -5.21 6.01
N PHE A 62 0.85 -6.26 5.45
CA PHE A 62 0.10 -7.47 5.15
C PHE A 62 0.14 -8.50 6.30
N PRO A 63 -1.00 -9.10 6.71
CA PRO A 63 -2.38 -8.80 6.27
C PRO A 63 -2.98 -7.61 7.04
N SER A 64 -3.69 -6.70 6.36
CA SER A 64 -4.37 -5.54 6.98
C SER A 64 -5.78 -5.41 6.44
N TYR A 65 -6.74 -5.20 7.34
CA TYR A 65 -8.16 -5.06 7.01
C TYR A 65 -8.69 -3.71 7.49
N ILE A 66 -9.40 -3.01 6.62
CA ILE A 66 -10.15 -1.80 6.98
C ILE A 66 -11.14 -2.17 8.10
N SER A 67 -11.05 -1.48 9.23
CA SER A 67 -11.71 -1.87 10.48
C SER A 67 -12.25 -0.64 11.23
N LEU A 68 -12.88 -0.87 12.39
CA LEU A 68 -13.36 0.19 13.30
C LEU A 68 -14.26 1.22 12.60
N ASN A 69 -14.08 2.52 12.83
CA ASN A 69 -14.91 3.58 12.26
C ASN A 69 -14.75 3.65 10.74
N SER A 70 -13.56 3.32 10.22
CA SER A 70 -13.32 3.29 8.77
C SER A 70 -14.15 2.21 8.06
N ALA A 71 -14.34 1.04 8.69
CA ALA A 71 -15.23 0.01 8.15
C ALA A 71 -16.70 0.43 8.22
N LEU A 72 -17.13 1.06 9.32
CA LEU A 72 -18.50 1.58 9.43
C LEU A 72 -18.79 2.63 8.36
N LEU A 73 -17.84 3.53 8.09
CA LEU A 73 -17.96 4.54 7.03
C LEU A 73 -18.04 3.86 5.67
N TYR A 74 -17.14 2.91 5.38
CA TYR A 74 -17.11 2.17 4.11
C TYR A 74 -18.44 1.46 3.82
N HIS A 75 -19.06 0.87 4.86
CA HIS A 75 -20.36 0.21 4.75
C HIS A 75 -21.57 1.15 4.90
N LYS A 76 -21.35 2.47 4.96
CA LYS A 76 -22.41 3.51 5.08
C LYS A 76 -23.26 3.36 6.34
N ILE A 77 -22.70 2.82 7.41
CA ILE A 77 -23.34 2.69 8.73
C ILE A 77 -23.16 3.98 9.54
N THR A 78 -22.04 4.68 9.37
CA THR A 78 -21.81 6.02 9.95
C THR A 78 -21.55 7.04 8.85
N TYR A 79 -21.88 8.30 9.13
CA TYR A 79 -21.57 9.46 8.28
C TYR A 79 -20.42 10.30 8.84
N GLN A 80 -19.94 9.99 10.05
CA GLN A 80 -18.77 10.65 10.62
C GLN A 80 -17.54 10.20 9.83
N ILE A 81 -16.81 11.16 9.26
CA ILE A 81 -15.60 10.89 8.48
C ILE A 81 -14.42 10.78 9.47
N PRO A 82 -13.77 9.61 9.60
CA PRO A 82 -12.58 9.47 10.43
C PRO A 82 -11.44 10.34 9.89
N GLU A 83 -10.66 10.94 10.81
CA GLU A 83 -9.46 11.69 10.44
C GLU A 83 -8.36 10.78 9.86
N TYR A 84 -8.30 9.53 10.34
CA TYR A 84 -7.35 8.51 9.90
C TYR A 84 -8.08 7.26 9.43
N ILE A 85 -7.49 6.57 8.44
CA ILE A 85 -7.95 5.24 8.07
C ILE A 85 -7.47 4.24 9.12
N GLU A 86 -8.44 3.59 9.74
CA GLU A 86 -8.25 2.61 10.79
C GLU A 86 -8.21 1.20 10.18
N CYS A 87 -7.17 0.44 10.53
CA CYS A 87 -6.97 -0.92 10.08
C CYS A 87 -6.59 -1.83 11.26
N VAL A 88 -6.95 -3.11 11.16
CA VAL A 88 -6.50 -4.15 12.08
C VAL A 88 -5.70 -5.19 11.31
N ASN A 89 -4.60 -5.63 11.89
CA ASN A 89 -3.71 -6.64 11.35
C ASN A 89 -3.33 -7.67 12.44
N THR A 90 -2.80 -8.81 12.02
CA THR A 90 -2.37 -9.89 12.93
C THR A 90 -0.93 -9.72 13.42
N ILE A 91 -0.22 -8.70 12.93
CA ILE A 91 1.19 -8.44 13.20
C ILE A 91 1.30 -7.15 14.00
N ASN A 92 2.11 -7.15 15.07
CA ASN A 92 2.36 -5.94 15.82
C ASN A 92 3.04 -4.89 14.90
N SER A 93 2.29 -3.83 14.56
CA SER A 93 2.72 -2.77 13.65
C SER A 93 3.88 -1.92 14.19
N TYR A 94 4.16 -1.96 15.50
CA TYR A 94 5.33 -1.30 16.08
C TYR A 94 6.64 -2.00 15.71
N ASN A 95 6.58 -3.28 15.34
CA ASN A 95 7.76 -4.09 15.00
C ASN A 95 7.98 -4.20 13.48
N TYR A 96 7.29 -3.39 12.67
CA TYR A 96 7.24 -3.49 11.19
C TYR A 96 7.95 -2.35 10.46
#